data_AF-A0A356QT87-F1
#
_entry.id   AF-A0A356QT87-F1
#
_cell.length_a   1.000
_cell.length_b   1.000
_cell.length_c   1.000
_cell.angle_alpha   90.00
_cell.angle_beta   90.00
_cell.angle_gamma   90.00
#
_symmetry.space_group_name_H-M   'P 1'
#
loop_
_entity.id
_entity.type
_entity.pdbx_description
1 polymer ?
#
loop_
_entity_poly.entity_id
_entity_poly.type
_entity_poly.pdbx_seq_one_letter_code
_entity_poly.pdbx_strand_id
1 'polypeptide(L)'
;MAVSVTTFLSRFPEFENLETYVVTATIEEAERQNDATVWGDLHDDAVNYMTAHLLSSRTQAIGQQIGVSSNVRVQRYVGVSGYTLADTTYGATYLYLRDGLPNLTGFSF
;
A
#
# COMPACT_ATOMS: atom_id res chain seq x y z
N MET A 1 -22.55 -12.84 -0.55
CA MET A 1 -22.21 -13.35 0.79
C MET A 1 -21.32 -12.32 1.44
N ALA A 2 -21.72 -11.73 2.58
CA ALA A 2 -20.92 -10.67 3.22
C ALA A 2 -19.45 -11.11 3.45
N VAL A 3 -18.51 -10.23 3.13
CA VAL A 3 -17.07 -10.53 3.19
C VAL A 3 -16.65 -10.63 4.65
N SER A 4 -16.16 -11.80 5.06
CA SER A 4 -15.58 -12.01 6.39
C SER A 4 -14.05 -11.93 6.34
N VAL A 5 -13.41 -11.72 7.49
CA VAL A 5 -11.94 -11.79 7.58
C VAL A 5 -11.41 -13.13 7.09
N THR A 6 -12.06 -14.24 7.45
CA THR A 6 -11.64 -15.59 7.04
C THR A 6 -11.69 -15.76 5.52
N THR A 7 -12.76 -15.29 4.88
CA THR A 7 -12.92 -15.37 3.42
C THR A 7 -12.03 -14.38 2.66
N PHE A 8 -11.68 -13.26 3.30
CA PHE A 8 -10.73 -12.30 2.74
C PHE A 8 -9.30 -12.86 2.79
N LEU A 9 -8.85 -13.36 3.95
CA LEU A 9 -7.51 -13.90 4.14
C LEU A 9 -7.27 -15.19 3.34
N SER A 10 -8.30 -16.00 3.09
CA SER A 10 -8.16 -17.14 2.17
C SER A 10 -7.86 -16.73 0.73
N ARG A 11 -8.28 -15.53 0.32
CA ARG A 11 -8.03 -14.96 -1.01
C ARG A 11 -6.76 -14.13 -1.08
N PHE A 12 -6.43 -13.41 0.00
CA PHE A 12 -5.25 -12.56 0.13
C PHE A 12 -4.44 -12.92 1.38
N PRO A 13 -3.72 -14.05 1.36
CA PRO A 13 -2.96 -14.53 2.53
C PRO A 13 -1.81 -13.59 2.91
N GLU A 14 -1.39 -12.68 2.03
CA GLU A 14 -0.35 -11.68 2.31
C GLU A 14 -0.71 -10.69 3.44
N PHE A 15 -1.98 -10.65 3.86
CA PHE A 15 -2.45 -9.82 4.98
C PHE A 15 -2.61 -10.60 6.30
N GLU A 16 -2.24 -11.88 6.37
CA GLU A 16 -2.35 -12.69 7.60
C GLU A 16 -1.55 -12.12 8.79
N ASN A 17 -0.51 -11.33 8.52
CA ASN A 17 0.31 -10.69 9.53
C ASN A 17 -0.35 -9.45 10.16
N LEU A 18 -1.50 -9.00 9.65
CA LEU A 18 -2.24 -7.86 10.18
C LEU A 18 -3.18 -8.28 11.30
N GLU A 19 -3.39 -7.38 12.26
CA GLU A 19 -4.32 -7.62 13.37
C GLU A 19 -5.76 -7.73 12.83
N THR A 20 -6.51 -8.74 13.30
CA THR A 20 -7.87 -9.05 12.82
C THR A 20 -8.79 -7.83 12.83
N TYR A 21 -8.72 -6.98 13.85
CA TYR A 21 -9.59 -5.80 13.94
C TYR A 21 -9.29 -4.76 12.86
N VAL A 22 -8.03 -4.67 12.38
CA VAL A 22 -7.63 -3.76 11.29
C VAL A 22 -8.24 -4.25 9.98
N VAL A 23 -8.20 -5.56 9.73
CA VAL A 23 -8.81 -6.18 8.55
C VAL A 23 -10.33 -6.00 8.59
N THR A 24 -10.98 -6.28 9.73
CA THR A 24 -12.43 -6.07 9.91
C THR A 24 -12.84 -4.63 9.64
N ALA A 25 -12.17 -3.66 10.27
CA ALA A 25 -12.49 -2.24 10.09
C ALA A 25 -12.31 -1.79 8.62
N THR A 26 -11.33 -2.36 7.91
CA THR A 26 -11.09 -2.04 6.50
C THR A 26 -12.14 -2.67 5.58
N ILE A 27 -12.65 -3.85 5.91
CA ILE A 27 -13.79 -4.45 5.20
C ILE A 27 -15.03 -3.57 5.37
N GLU A 28 -15.35 -3.14 6.59
CA GLU A 28 -16.49 -2.24 6.86
C GLU A 28 -16.37 -0.89 6.13
N GLU A 29 -15.15 -0.41 5.95
CA GLU A 29 -14.87 0.77 5.14
C GLU A 29 -15.11 0.51 3.64
N ALA A 30 -14.63 -0.62 3.13
CA ALA A 30 -14.81 -1.02 1.74
C ALA A 30 -16.29 -1.28 1.39
N GLU A 31 -17.07 -1.86 2.31
CA GLU A 31 -18.52 -2.05 2.15
C GLU A 31 -19.26 -0.73 2.02
N ARG A 32 -18.89 0.29 2.80
CA ARG A 32 -19.50 1.63 2.69
C ARG A 32 -19.20 2.34 1.37
N GLN A 33 -18.11 1.98 0.70
CA GLN A 33 -17.68 2.60 -0.56
C GLN A 33 -18.18 1.85 -1.79
N ASN A 34 -18.65 0.61 -1.64
CA ASN A 34 -19.14 -0.21 -2.74
C ASN A 34 -20.62 -0.53 -2.53
N ASP A 35 -21.49 0.22 -3.19
CA ASP A 35 -22.93 0.00 -3.09
C ASP A 35 -23.34 -1.32 -3.78
N ALA A 36 -23.97 -2.22 -3.03
CA ALA A 36 -24.47 -3.50 -3.54
C ALA A 36 -25.49 -3.35 -4.67
N THR A 37 -26.24 -2.24 -4.73
CA THR A 37 -27.18 -1.97 -5.82
C THR A 37 -26.48 -1.65 -7.15
N VAL A 38 -25.26 -1.12 -7.08
CA VAL A 38 -24.44 -0.80 -8.25
C VAL A 38 -23.67 -2.04 -8.72
N TRP A 39 -23.08 -2.77 -7.78
CA TRP A 39 -22.20 -3.90 -8.09
C TRP A 39 -22.94 -5.24 -8.26
N GLY A 40 -24.16 -5.37 -7.72
CA GLY A 40 -24.95 -6.60 -7.81
C GLY A 40 -24.17 -7.81 -7.31
N ASP A 41 -24.10 -8.85 -8.14
CA ASP A 41 -23.41 -10.10 -7.82
C ASP A 41 -21.89 -9.95 -7.64
N LEU A 42 -21.30 -8.86 -8.15
CA LEU A 42 -19.87 -8.57 -8.03
C LEU A 42 -19.53 -7.76 -6.78
N HIS A 43 -20.52 -7.44 -5.94
CA HIS A 43 -20.31 -6.64 -4.74
C HIS A 43 -19.24 -7.23 -3.82
N ASP A 44 -19.27 -8.54 -3.59
CA ASP A 44 -18.30 -9.19 -2.71
C ASP A 44 -16.88 -9.12 -3.29
N ASP A 45 -16.74 -9.24 -4.61
CA ASP A 45 -15.45 -9.06 -5.30
C ASP A 45 -14.96 -7.61 -5.15
N ALA A 46 -15.84 -6.63 -5.36
CA ALA A 46 -15.51 -5.21 -5.22
C ALA A 46 -15.03 -4.88 -3.80
N VAL A 47 -15.72 -5.37 -2.77
CA VAL A 47 -15.33 -5.20 -1.37
C VAL A 47 -13.98 -5.85 -1.09
N ASN A 48 -13.76 -7.07 -1.58
CA ASN A 48 -12.49 -7.80 -1.43
C ASN A 48 -11.31 -7.02 -2.03
N TYR A 49 -11.43 -6.58 -3.29
CA TYR A 49 -10.36 -5.85 -3.97
C TYR A 49 -10.13 -4.45 -3.37
N MET A 50 -11.20 -3.75 -2.97
CA MET A 50 -11.07 -2.46 -2.30
C MET A 50 -10.39 -2.61 -0.93
N THR A 51 -10.73 -3.64 -0.16
CA THR A 51 -10.07 -3.93 1.12
C THR A 51 -8.56 -4.14 0.93
N ALA A 52 -8.18 -4.98 -0.04
CA ALA A 52 -6.77 -5.23 -0.36
C ALA A 52 -6.04 -3.94 -0.81
N HIS A 53 -6.71 -3.10 -1.61
CA HIS A 53 -6.16 -1.81 -2.04
C HIS A 53 -5.91 -0.86 -0.86
N LEU A 54 -6.85 -0.73 0.06
CA LEU A 54 -6.71 0.13 1.24
C LEU A 54 -5.59 -0.34 2.17
N LEU A 55 -5.51 -1.65 2.43
CA LEU A 55 -4.47 -2.23 3.28
C LEU A 55 -3.06 -2.08 2.68
N SER A 56 -2.92 -2.36 1.38
CA SER A 56 -1.64 -2.21 0.67
C SER A 56 -1.20 -0.74 0.61
N SER A 57 -2.11 0.19 0.32
CA SER A 57 -1.82 1.63 0.29
C SER A 57 -1.38 2.16 1.65
N ARG A 58 -2.02 1.73 2.74
CA ARG A 58 -1.62 2.10 4.11
C ARG A 58 -0.25 1.54 4.48
N THR A 59 0.00 0.28 4.17
CA THR A 59 1.31 -0.36 4.40
C THR A 59 2.42 0.37 3.64
N GLN A 60 2.15 0.75 2.38
CA GLN A 60 3.08 1.53 1.58
C GLN A 60 3.34 2.92 2.19
N ALA A 61 2.29 3.62 2.62
CA ALA A 61 2.43 4.94 3.24
C ALA A 61 3.26 4.88 4.54
N ILE A 62 3.06 3.86 5.37
CA ILE A 62 3.86 3.64 6.60
C ILE A 62 5.31 3.33 6.24
N GLY A 63 5.55 2.42 5.29
CA GLY A 63 6.91 2.08 4.84
C GLY A 63 7.66 3.30 4.30
N GLN A 64 6.97 4.20 3.61
CA GLN A 64 7.53 5.48 3.15
C GLN A 64 7.86 6.41 4.32
N GLN A 65 6.97 6.57 5.31
CA GLN A 65 7.23 7.40 6.50
C GLN A 65 8.43 6.87 7.33
N ILE A 66 8.53 5.55 7.51
CA ILE A 66 9.67 4.92 8.20
C ILE A 66 10.95 5.08 7.38
N GLY A 67 10.88 4.95 6.05
CA GLY A 67 12.03 5.17 5.16
C GLY A 67 12.58 6.60 5.22
N VAL A 68 11.71 7.59 5.41
CA VAL A 68 12.08 9.01 5.60
C VAL A 68 12.70 9.26 6.98
N SER A 69 12.21 8.61 8.04
CA SER A 69 12.69 8.85 9.41
C SER A 69 13.98 8.08 9.78
N SER A 70 14.25 6.94 9.12
CA SER A 70 15.30 6.00 9.55
C SER A 70 16.68 6.18 8.90
N ASN A 71 16.82 6.96 7.82
CA ASN A 71 18.11 7.06 7.11
C ASN A 71 18.43 8.48 6.63
N VAL A 72 19.59 9.02 7.03
CA VAL A 72 20.75 9.63 6.31
C VAL A 72 20.58 10.22 4.87
N ARG A 73 19.41 10.16 4.25
CA ARG A 73 19.10 10.58 2.87
C ARG A 73 18.68 12.06 2.77
N VAL A 74 18.48 12.72 3.91
CA VAL A 74 17.99 14.10 4.04
C VAL A 74 18.93 15.14 3.41
N GLN A 75 20.23 14.85 3.25
CA GLN A 75 21.21 15.87 2.86
C GLN A 75 21.51 16.01 1.36
N ARG A 76 21.23 15.02 0.51
CA ARG A 76 21.72 15.02 -0.89
C ARG A 76 20.72 15.44 -1.96
N TYR A 77 19.44 15.57 -1.62
CA TYR A 77 18.38 15.80 -2.62
C TYR A 77 17.40 16.89 -2.21
N VAL A 78 17.89 18.02 -1.69
CA VAL A 78 17.05 19.12 -1.19
C VAL A 78 16.51 19.96 -2.36
N GLY A 79 15.19 20.03 -2.49
CA GLY A 79 14.49 20.93 -3.41
C GLY A 79 14.32 22.34 -2.83
N VAL A 80 13.73 23.24 -3.61
CA VAL A 80 13.67 24.70 -3.37
C VAL A 80 12.93 25.12 -2.07
N SER A 81 12.23 24.20 -1.39
CA SER A 81 11.52 24.45 -0.12
C SER A 81 11.95 23.54 1.03
N GLY A 82 13.14 22.93 0.97
CA GLY A 82 13.61 22.04 2.04
C GLY A 82 13.04 20.62 2.01
N TYR A 83 12.02 20.39 1.18
CA TYR A 83 11.56 19.04 0.83
C TYR A 83 12.54 18.39 -0.12
N THR A 84 12.94 17.16 0.21
CA THR A 84 13.78 16.33 -0.63
C THR A 84 12.97 15.47 -1.57
N LEU A 85 13.58 15.01 -2.66
CA LEU A 85 12.96 14.01 -3.55
C LEU A 85 12.54 12.75 -2.75
N ALA A 86 13.29 12.40 -1.70
CA ALA A 86 12.98 11.30 -0.81
C ALA A 86 11.72 11.51 0.05
N ASP A 87 11.25 12.74 0.19
CA ASP A 87 10.05 13.07 0.98
C ASP A 87 8.75 12.87 0.18
N THR A 88 8.86 12.68 -1.13
CA THR A 88 7.71 12.40 -2.00
C THR A 88 7.58 10.89 -2.23
N THR A 89 6.36 10.36 -2.26
CA THR A 89 6.03 8.95 -2.55
C THR A 89 6.76 8.45 -3.81
N TYR A 90 6.67 9.20 -4.91
CA TYR A 90 7.33 8.85 -6.17
C TYR A 90 8.85 8.96 -6.10
N GLY A 91 9.37 9.99 -5.43
CA GLY A 91 10.80 10.20 -5.35
C GLY A 91 11.52 9.22 -4.42
N ALA A 92 10.89 8.80 -3.31
CA ALA A 92 11.41 7.74 -2.45
C ALA A 92 11.51 6.40 -3.21
N THR A 93 10.46 6.02 -3.95
CA THR A 93 10.45 4.80 -4.78
C THR A 93 11.46 4.88 -5.93
N TYR A 94 11.58 6.03 -6.60
CA TYR A 94 12.61 6.25 -7.62
C TYR A 94 14.02 6.08 -7.06
N LEU A 95 14.32 6.67 -5.90
CA LEU A 95 15.62 6.55 -5.25
C LEU A 95 15.91 5.10 -4.82
N TYR A 96 14.91 4.38 -4.31
CA TYR A 96 15.03 2.96 -3.98
C TYR A 96 15.36 2.11 -5.21
N LEU A 97 14.61 2.27 -6.31
CA LEU A 97 14.86 1.55 -7.56
C LEU A 97 16.23 1.88 -8.14
N ARG A 98 16.61 3.17 -8.14
CA ARG A 98 17.90 3.63 -8.65
C ARG A 98 19.07 3.07 -7.83
N ASP A 99 18.96 3.07 -6.51
CA ASP A 99 20.01 2.55 -5.64
C ASP A 99 20.06 1.01 -5.66
N GLY A 100 18.96 0.35 -6.06
CA GLY A 100 18.88 -1.09 -6.32
C GLY A 100 19.40 -1.52 -7.69
N LEU A 101 19.54 -0.61 -8.67
CA LEU A 101 20.09 -0.90 -10.01
C LEU A 101 21.43 -1.65 -10.02
N PRO A 102 22.43 -1.35 -9.17
CA PRO A 102 23.68 -2.12 -9.16
C PRO A 102 23.50 -3.59 -8.74
N ASN A 103 22.39 -3.94 -8.08
CA ASN A 103 22.08 -5.31 -7.64
C ASN A 103 20.97 -5.98 -8.48
N LEU A 104 20.31 -5.24 -9.37
CA LEU A 104 19.27 -5.73 -10.29
C LEU A 104 19.89 -5.94 -11.67
N THR A 105 20.67 -7.01 -11.83
CA THR A 105 21.19 -7.43 -13.14
C THR A 105 20.01 -7.79 -14.06
N GLY A 106 19.70 -6.91 -15.02
CA GLY A 106 18.65 -7.16 -16.01
C GLY A 106 18.33 -5.99 -16.94
N PHE A 107 18.62 -4.75 -16.55
CA PHE A 107 18.51 -3.57 -17.42
C PHE A 107 19.84 -2.82 -17.45
N SER A 108 20.71 -3.18 -18.40
CA SER A 108 21.81 -2.31 -18.82
C SER A 108 21.28 -1.28 -19.82
N PHE A 109 21.54 0.00 -19.57
CA PHE A 109 21.56 1.03 -20.62
C PHE A 109 22.92 1.00 -21.31
#